data_AF-A0A3D5J990-F1
#
_entry.id   AF-A0A3D5J990-F1
#
_cell.length_a   1.000
_cell.length_b   1.000
_cell.length_c   1.000
_cell.angle_alpha   90.00
_cell.angle_beta   90.00
_cell.angle_gamma   90.00
#
_symmetry.space_group_name_H-M   'P 1'
#
loop_
_entity.id
_entity.type
_entity.pdbx_description
1 polymer ?
#
loop_
_entity_poly.entity_id
_entity_poly.type
_entity_poly.pdbx_seq_one_letter_code
_entity_poly.pdbx_strand_id
1 'polypeptide(L)'
;MCHQLTCWSNWINTSEKSLKQRRTSLPVVVRRVSSACLDHQQKKLKVASARRPLWVQHQGGFIKEIRPQRRILGQPSMLKHWDEHTLIFVTGSRLYFFSDSISDQSNAEGFSFGKHRLKAMLQHLEQTPSDVLTNEIGSALRS
;
A
#
# COMPACT_ATOMS: atom_id res chain seq x y z
N MET A 1 5.62 -10.88 25.38
CA MET A 1 6.80 -10.80 24.49
C MET A 1 6.44 -11.47 23.17
N CYS A 2 6.36 -10.70 22.07
CA CYS A 2 5.86 -11.21 20.79
C CYS A 2 7.01 -11.83 19.97
N HIS A 3 7.08 -13.16 19.93
CA HIS A 3 8.06 -13.94 19.14
C HIS A 3 7.84 -13.89 17.62
N GLN A 4 6.90 -13.08 17.10
CA GLN A 4 6.56 -13.03 15.67
C GLN A 4 7.33 -11.98 14.84
N LEU A 5 8.09 -11.09 15.48
CA LEU A 5 8.73 -9.96 14.77
C LEU A 5 9.90 -10.37 13.86
N THR A 6 10.52 -11.53 14.07
CA THR A 6 11.59 -12.08 13.21
C THR A 6 11.07 -12.88 12.01
N CYS A 7 9.75 -13.10 11.90
CA CYS A 7 9.16 -13.91 10.84
C CYS A 7 8.91 -13.12 9.52
N TRP A 8 9.02 -11.78 9.54
CA TRP A 8 8.45 -10.90 8.51
C TRP A 8 9.38 -10.51 7.35
N SER A 9 10.61 -10.10 7.65
CA SER A 9 11.68 -10.02 6.65
C SER A 9 11.91 -11.39 6.02
N ASN A 10 11.73 -12.46 6.81
CA ASN A 10 11.69 -13.82 6.32
C ASN A 10 10.51 -14.09 5.37
N TRP A 11 9.29 -13.57 5.55
CA TRP A 11 8.19 -13.83 4.62
C TRP A 11 8.38 -13.16 3.25
N ILE A 12 8.81 -11.90 3.21
CA ILE A 12 9.10 -11.23 1.93
C ILE A 12 10.31 -11.90 1.24
N ASN A 13 11.34 -12.27 2.00
CA ASN A 13 12.48 -13.01 1.45
C ASN A 13 12.13 -14.46 1.07
N THR A 14 11.21 -15.12 1.76
CA THR A 14 10.74 -16.48 1.48
C THR A 14 9.82 -16.51 0.28
N SER A 15 8.94 -15.51 0.12
CA SER A 15 8.16 -15.33 -1.11
C SER A 15 9.07 -15.02 -2.30
N GLU A 16 10.14 -14.23 -2.13
CA GLU A 16 11.16 -14.04 -3.17
C GLU A 16 11.90 -15.35 -3.52
N LYS A 17 12.26 -16.18 -2.54
CA LYS A 17 12.89 -17.50 -2.75
C LYS A 17 11.94 -18.51 -3.41
N SER A 18 10.68 -18.56 -2.98
CA SER A 18 9.64 -19.45 -3.52
C SER A 18 9.29 -19.12 -4.98
N LEU A 19 9.26 -17.82 -5.33
CA LEU A 19 9.07 -17.35 -6.70
C LEU A 19 10.21 -17.74 -7.64
N LYS A 20 11.45 -17.89 -7.13
CA LYS A 20 12.59 -18.36 -7.94
C LYS A 20 12.51 -19.86 -8.28
N GLN A 21 11.72 -20.64 -7.54
CA GLN A 21 11.76 -22.10 -7.62
C GLN A 21 10.64 -22.73 -8.47
N ARG A 22 9.64 -21.96 -8.90
CA ARG A 22 8.55 -22.46 -9.77
C ARG A 22 8.72 -21.99 -11.22
N ARG A 23 9.32 -22.85 -12.05
CA ARG A 23 9.44 -22.70 -13.53
C ARG A 23 8.50 -23.66 -14.27
N THR A 24 7.21 -23.69 -13.97
CA THR A 24 6.23 -24.40 -14.83
C THR A 24 4.85 -23.83 -14.57
N SER A 25 4.17 -23.36 -15.62
CA SER A 25 3.00 -22.45 -15.66
C SER A 25 3.35 -21.00 -15.32
N LEU A 26 3.01 -20.07 -16.23
CA LEU A 26 3.30 -18.63 -16.10
C LEU A 26 2.75 -18.12 -14.76
N PRO A 27 3.59 -17.85 -13.75
CA PRO A 27 3.09 -17.39 -12.47
C PRO A 27 2.57 -15.96 -12.64
N VAL A 28 1.46 -15.64 -11.97
CA VAL A 28 1.09 -14.25 -11.70
C VAL A 28 2.22 -13.65 -10.87
N VAL A 29 3.17 -12.99 -11.53
CA VAL A 29 4.28 -12.35 -10.84
C VAL A 29 3.76 -11.07 -10.20
N VAL A 30 3.51 -11.11 -8.89
CA VAL A 30 3.24 -9.89 -8.11
C VAL A 30 4.51 -9.06 -8.09
N ARG A 31 4.57 -8.04 -8.95
CA ARG A 31 5.73 -7.15 -9.10
C ARG A 31 5.70 -5.96 -8.15
N ARG A 32 4.50 -5.52 -7.77
CA ARG A 32 4.26 -4.33 -6.94
C ARG A 32 3.34 -4.70 -5.79
N VAL A 33 3.75 -4.37 -4.57
CA VAL A 33 2.96 -4.67 -3.36
C VAL A 33 3.18 -3.58 -2.32
N SER A 34 2.18 -3.35 -1.49
CA SER A 34 2.35 -2.65 -0.23
C SER A 34 1.76 -3.53 0.87
N SER A 35 2.47 -3.67 1.98
CA SER A 35 2.07 -4.53 3.09
C SER A 35 2.24 -3.79 4.41
N ALA A 36 1.37 -4.09 5.38
CA ALA A 36 1.49 -3.53 6.72
C ALA A 36 1.13 -4.54 7.81
N CYS A 37 1.82 -4.44 8.94
CA CYS A 37 1.55 -5.17 10.18
C CYS A 37 1.09 -4.16 11.24
N LEU A 38 -0.06 -4.41 11.87
CA LEU A 38 -0.49 -3.63 13.03
C LEU A 38 -0.23 -4.41 14.33
N ASP A 39 0.64 -3.88 15.18
CA ASP A 39 0.74 -4.30 16.57
C ASP A 39 -0.29 -3.50 17.39
N HIS A 40 -1.37 -4.17 17.79
CA HIS A 40 -2.46 -3.56 18.57
C HIS A 40 -2.04 -3.19 19.99
N GLN A 41 -1.09 -3.91 20.61
CA GLN A 41 -0.66 -3.63 21.97
C GLN A 41 0.20 -2.37 22.00
N GLN A 42 1.11 -2.24 21.04
CA GLN A 42 2.03 -1.09 20.96
C GLN A 42 1.48 0.06 20.11
N LYS A 43 0.33 -0.12 19.46
CA LYS A 43 -0.23 0.80 18.44
C LYS A 43 0.81 1.17 17.38
N LYS A 44 1.58 0.18 16.92
CA LYS A 44 2.64 0.39 15.92
C LYS A 44 2.25 -0.26 14.61
N LEU A 45 2.31 0.51 13.54
CA LEU A 45 2.18 0.00 12.19
C LEU A 45 3.57 -0.12 11.57
N LYS A 46 3.94 -1.32 11.16
CA LYS A 46 5.14 -1.56 10.34
C LYS A 46 4.73 -1.73 8.89
N VAL A 47 5.45 -1.10 7.97
CA VAL A 47 5.09 -1.03 6.55
C VAL A 47 6.32 -1.31 5.71
N ALA A 48 6.16 -2.15 4.70
CA ALA A 48 7.16 -2.39 3.67
C ALA A 48 6.47 -2.50 2.30
N SER A 49 7.04 -1.84 1.30
CA SER A 49 6.38 -1.70 0.00
C SER A 49 7.35 -1.70 -1.18
N ALA A 50 6.95 -2.41 -2.24
CA ALA A 50 7.62 -2.50 -3.53
C ALA A 50 6.84 -1.70 -4.59
N ARG A 51 7.37 -0.52 -4.97
CA ARG A 51 6.78 0.42 -5.95
C ARG A 51 5.32 0.85 -5.72
N ARG A 52 4.70 0.52 -4.60
CA ARG A 52 3.33 0.96 -4.24
C ARG A 52 3.31 1.72 -2.93
N PRO A 53 2.95 3.00 -2.94
CA PRO A 53 2.90 3.77 -1.71
C PRO A 53 1.79 3.28 -0.78
N LEU A 54 1.99 3.44 0.52
CA LEU A 54 0.92 3.39 1.51
C LEU A 54 0.50 4.81 1.85
N TRP A 55 -0.79 5.10 1.89
CA TRP A 55 -1.29 6.41 2.26
C TRP A 55 -1.94 6.33 3.63
N VAL A 56 -1.57 7.27 4.51
CA VAL A 56 -2.05 7.34 5.88
C VAL A 56 -2.73 8.68 6.07
N GLN A 57 -4.01 8.65 6.40
CA GLN A 57 -4.75 9.84 6.80
C GLN A 57 -4.77 9.92 8.31
N HIS A 58 -4.20 11.00 8.84
CA HIS A 58 -4.27 11.34 10.25
C HIS A 58 -5.52 12.16 10.54
N GLN A 59 -5.85 12.33 11.82
CA GLN A 59 -6.88 13.28 12.25
C GLN A 59 -6.52 14.70 11.77
N GLY A 60 -7.51 15.45 11.28
CA GLY A 60 -7.35 16.74 10.60
C GLY A 60 -7.21 16.64 9.07
N GLY A 61 -7.45 15.46 8.50
CA GLY A 61 -7.60 15.28 7.04
C GLY A 61 -6.29 15.24 6.26
N PHE A 62 -5.15 15.40 6.93
CA PHE A 62 -3.84 15.37 6.31
C PHE A 62 -3.46 13.95 5.86
N ILE A 63 -3.10 13.81 4.59
CA ILE A 63 -2.62 12.55 4.01
C ILE A 63 -1.10 12.56 3.86
N LYS A 64 -0.47 11.63 4.60
CA LYS A 64 0.93 11.29 4.49
C LYS A 64 1.11 10.10 3.54
N GLU A 65 1.98 10.27 2.55
CA GLU A 65 2.40 9.17 1.67
C GLU A 65 3.69 8.54 2.23
N ILE A 66 3.64 7.25 2.51
CA ILE A 66 4.82 6.44 2.79
C ILE A 66 5.34 5.93 1.45
N ARG A 67 6.47 6.50 1.04
CA ARG A 67 7.07 6.20 -0.26
C ARG A 67 7.55 4.75 -0.28
N PRO A 68 7.26 4.00 -1.35
CA PRO A 68 7.76 2.65 -1.48
C PRO A 68 9.24 2.66 -1.87
N GLN A 69 9.91 1.55 -1.59
CA GLN A 69 11.21 1.30 -2.19
C GLN A 69 11.05 1.15 -3.70
N ARG A 70 11.98 1.73 -4.48
CA ARG A 70 11.96 1.71 -5.96
C ARG A 70 12.40 0.37 -6.56
N ARG A 71 12.17 -0.73 -5.83
CA ARG A 71 12.51 -2.11 -6.20
C ARG A 71 11.24 -2.91 -6.49
N ILE A 72 11.34 -3.86 -7.43
CA ILE A 72 10.30 -4.83 -7.79
C ILE A 72 10.56 -6.14 -7.02
N LEU A 73 9.49 -6.79 -6.55
CA LEU A 73 9.59 -8.13 -5.97
C LEU A 73 10.05 -9.17 -7.01
N GLY A 74 10.96 -10.05 -6.61
CA GLY A 74 11.50 -11.09 -7.49
C GLY A 74 12.60 -10.63 -8.45
N GLN A 75 12.92 -9.33 -8.50
CA GLN A 75 14.06 -8.82 -9.26
C GLN A 75 15.34 -8.88 -8.41
N PRO A 76 16.48 -9.33 -8.97
CA PRO A 76 17.78 -9.19 -8.33
C PRO A 76 18.02 -7.73 -7.92
N SER A 77 18.48 -7.53 -6.69
CA SER A 77 18.79 -6.21 -6.17
C SER A 77 20.10 -6.25 -5.41
N MET A 78 20.83 -5.14 -5.49
CA MET A 78 21.99 -4.87 -4.65
C MET A 78 21.61 -4.67 -3.17
N LEU A 79 20.34 -4.36 -2.90
CA LEU A 79 19.84 -4.13 -1.56
C LEU A 79 19.53 -5.45 -0.87
N LYS A 80 20.17 -5.67 0.28
CA LYS A 80 20.01 -6.89 1.09
C LYS A 80 18.68 -6.94 1.84
N HIS A 81 18.09 -5.78 2.13
CA HIS A 81 16.88 -5.65 2.94
C HIS A 81 15.88 -4.70 2.29
N TRP A 82 14.61 -4.87 2.65
CA TRP A 82 13.54 -3.95 2.30
C TRP A 82 13.54 -2.75 3.24
N ASP A 83 13.19 -1.57 2.71
CA ASP A 83 12.99 -0.39 3.54
C ASP A 83 11.70 -0.57 4.35
N GLU A 84 11.86 -0.61 5.67
CA GLU A 84 10.75 -0.73 6.61
C GLU A 84 10.46 0.62 7.27
N HIS A 85 9.20 1.02 7.27
CA HIS A 85 8.73 2.20 7.99
C HIS A 85 7.92 1.77 9.21
N THR A 86 8.25 2.32 10.38
CA THR A 86 7.44 2.17 11.59
C THR A 86 6.73 3.48 11.87
N LEU A 87 5.42 3.41 12.08
CA LEU A 87 4.56 4.53 12.39
C LEU A 87 3.78 4.25 13.67
N ILE A 88 3.56 5.27 14.48
CA ILE A 88 2.61 5.19 15.59
C ILE A 88 1.21 5.37 14.98
N PHE A 89 0.34 4.39 15.18
CA PHE A 89 -1.01 4.41 14.66
C PHE A 89 -1.95 5.02 15.70
N VAL A 90 -2.39 6.25 15.43
CA VAL A 90 -3.28 7.00 16.32
C VAL A 90 -4.72 6.61 16.00
N THR A 91 -5.55 6.43 17.03
CA THR A 91 -6.98 6.13 16.89
C THR A 91 -7.66 7.12 15.93
N GLY A 92 -8.51 6.62 15.03
CA GLY A 92 -9.18 7.43 14.02
C GLY A 92 -8.35 7.68 12.75
N SER A 93 -7.08 7.25 12.70
CA SER A 93 -6.31 7.26 11.46
C SER A 93 -6.83 6.21 10.47
N ARG A 94 -6.69 6.48 9.18
CA ARG A 94 -7.08 5.56 8.09
C ARG A 94 -5.89 5.18 7.24
N LEU A 95 -5.91 3.94 6.76
CA LEU A 95 -4.90 3.39 5.86
C LEU A 95 -5.54 3.11 4.50
N TYR A 96 -4.89 3.56 3.44
CA TYR A 96 -5.34 3.32 2.08
C TYR A 96 -4.32 2.51 1.29
N PHE A 97 -4.78 1.37 0.80
CA PHE A 97 -4.05 0.50 -0.12
C PHE A 97 -4.74 0.56 -1.47
N PHE A 98 -4.05 1.12 -2.46
CA PHE A 98 -4.59 1.21 -3.80
C PHE A 98 -3.84 0.32 -4.78
N SER A 99 -4.64 -0.19 -5.72
CA SER A 99 -4.18 -0.75 -6.97
C SER A 99 -3.88 0.38 -7.96
N ASP A 100 -2.93 0.16 -8.88
CA ASP A 100 -2.63 1.14 -9.93
C ASP A 100 -3.86 1.40 -10.82
N SER A 101 -4.79 0.44 -10.89
CA SER A 101 -6.05 0.57 -11.64
C SER A 101 -6.87 1.81 -11.28
N ILE A 102 -6.76 2.33 -10.06
CA ILE A 102 -7.51 3.53 -9.63
C ILE A 102 -6.86 4.79 -10.20
N SER A 103 -5.53 4.92 -10.09
CA SER A 103 -4.83 6.09 -10.62
C SER A 103 -4.79 6.10 -12.15
N ASP A 104 -4.76 4.92 -12.74
CA ASP A 104 -4.58 4.71 -14.18
C ASP A 104 -5.93 4.67 -14.93
N GLN A 105 -7.06 4.74 -14.21
CA GLN A 105 -8.38 4.79 -14.82
C GLN A 105 -8.54 6.08 -15.63
N SER A 106 -8.78 5.93 -16.93
CA SER A 106 -9.02 7.04 -17.84
C SER A 106 -10.49 7.44 -17.88
N ASN A 107 -10.75 8.74 -18.02
CA ASN A 107 -12.07 9.26 -18.37
C ASN A 107 -12.35 9.10 -19.88
N ALA A 108 -13.53 9.54 -20.34
CA ALA A 108 -13.93 9.48 -21.75
C ALA A 108 -12.99 10.26 -22.70
N GLU A 109 -12.26 11.24 -22.16
CA GLU A 109 -11.29 12.07 -22.89
C GLU A 109 -9.87 11.47 -22.88
N GLY A 110 -9.67 10.33 -22.21
CA GLY A 110 -8.39 9.64 -22.12
C GLY A 110 -7.47 10.12 -20.98
N PHE A 111 -7.88 11.10 -20.19
CA PHE A 111 -7.10 11.58 -19.04
C PHE A 111 -7.20 10.60 -17.86
N SER A 112 -6.05 10.18 -17.34
CA SER A 112 -5.98 9.35 -16.12
C SER A 112 -6.46 10.13 -14.90
N PHE A 113 -7.19 9.47 -13.99
CA PHE A 113 -7.64 10.06 -12.73
C PHE A 113 -6.48 10.66 -11.92
N GLY A 114 -5.37 9.94 -11.88
CA GLY A 114 -4.11 10.42 -11.31
C GLY A 114 -4.07 10.45 -9.78
N LYS A 115 -2.84 10.42 -9.26
CA LYS A 115 -2.61 10.36 -7.80
C LYS A 115 -2.98 11.66 -7.08
N HIS A 116 -2.83 12.81 -7.74
CA HIS A 116 -3.13 14.10 -7.12
C HIS A 116 -4.63 14.24 -6.82
N ARG A 117 -5.50 13.91 -7.80
CA ARG A 117 -6.95 13.94 -7.63
C ARG A 117 -7.42 12.94 -6.59
N LEU A 118 -6.87 11.72 -6.61
CA LEU A 118 -7.13 10.71 -5.57
C LEU A 118 -6.77 11.21 -4.18
N LYS A 119 -5.60 11.86 -4.02
CA LYS A 119 -5.18 12.41 -2.74
C LYS A 119 -6.13 13.51 -2.27
N ALA A 120 -6.44 14.48 -3.13
CA ALA A 120 -7.36 15.56 -2.79
C ALA A 120 -8.74 15.02 -2.36
N MET A 121 -9.30 14.08 -3.11
CA MET A 121 -10.58 13.45 -2.76
C MET A 121 -10.55 12.78 -1.38
N LEU A 122 -9.52 11.99 -1.08
CA LEU A 122 -9.42 11.33 0.23
C LEU A 122 -9.27 12.33 1.38
N GLN A 123 -8.63 13.48 1.16
CA GLN A 123 -8.55 14.55 2.17
C GLN A 123 -9.94 15.13 2.48
N HIS A 124 -10.79 15.29 1.47
CA HIS A 124 -12.16 15.79 1.65
C HIS A 124 -13.10 14.78 2.34
N LEU A 125 -12.83 13.47 2.20
CA LEU A 125 -13.67 12.40 2.75
C LEU A 125 -13.22 11.89 4.13
N GLU A 126 -12.50 12.71 4.90
CA GLU A 126 -11.89 12.33 6.18
C GLU A 126 -12.90 11.72 7.17
N GLN A 127 -14.06 12.35 7.32
CA GLN A 127 -15.08 11.94 8.30
C GLN A 127 -16.09 10.97 7.71
N THR A 128 -16.01 10.68 6.42
CA THR A 128 -16.95 9.82 5.72
C THR A 128 -16.82 8.38 6.19
N PRO A 129 -17.88 7.71 6.65
CA PRO A 129 -17.84 6.28 7.00
C PRO A 129 -17.27 5.41 5.88
N SER A 130 -16.61 4.29 6.21
CA SER A 130 -15.87 3.47 5.24
C SER A 130 -16.75 2.87 4.12
N ASP A 131 -18.01 2.59 4.41
CA ASP A 131 -19.03 2.13 3.46
C ASP A 131 -19.38 3.22 2.43
N VAL A 132 -19.64 4.45 2.90
CA VAL A 132 -19.91 5.60 2.02
C VAL A 132 -18.68 5.98 1.21
N LEU A 133 -17.50 5.94 1.83
CA LEU A 133 -16.22 6.27 1.20
C LEU A 133 -15.96 5.42 -0.06
N THR A 134 -16.27 4.12 0.00
CA THR A 134 -16.08 3.22 -1.15
C THR A 134 -16.97 3.62 -2.32
N ASN A 135 -18.20 4.04 -2.05
CA ASN A 135 -19.15 4.50 -3.06
C ASN A 135 -18.71 5.83 -3.69
N GLU A 136 -18.27 6.79 -2.88
CA GLU A 136 -17.77 8.09 -3.34
C GLU A 136 -16.55 7.92 -4.26
N ILE A 137 -15.57 7.11 -3.85
CA ILE A 137 -14.40 6.78 -4.69
C ILE A 137 -14.86 6.14 -6.00
N GLY A 138 -15.77 5.15 -5.93
CA GLY A 138 -16.28 4.46 -7.11
C GLY A 138 -17.00 5.40 -8.09
N SER A 139 -17.79 6.35 -7.58
CA SER A 139 -18.51 7.34 -8.40
C SER A 139 -17.57 8.34 -9.05
N ALA A 140 -16.56 8.83 -8.31
CA ALA A 140 -15.56 9.76 -8.83
C ALA A 140 -14.68 9.16 -9.95
N LEU A 141 -14.52 7.84 -9.95
CA LEU A 141 -13.80 7.11 -11.00
C LEU A 141 -14.61 6.95 -12.28
N ARG A 142 -15.95 7.02 -12.20
CA ARG A 142 -16.86 6.90 -13.35
C ARG A 142 -17.23 8.24 -14.00
N SER A 143 -16.91 9.36 -13.36
CA SER A 143 -17.13 10.73 -13.85
C SER A 143 -15.95 11.24 -14.67
#